data_AF-A0AAV8DL27-F1
#
_entry.id   AF-A0AAV8DL27-F1
#
_cell.length_a   1.000
_cell.length_b   1.000
_cell.length_c   1.000
_cell.angle_alpha   90.00
_cell.angle_beta   90.00
_cell.angle_gamma   90.00
#
_symmetry.space_group_name_H-M   'P 1'
#
loop_
_entity.id
_entity.type
_entity.pdbx_description
1 polymer ?
#
loop_
_entity_poly.entity_id
_entity_poly.type
_entity_poly.pdbx_seq_one_letter_code
_entity_poly.pdbx_strand_id
1 'polypeptide(L)'
;MAIDVQVDPTDAEGLHNFMKKKLDEVPGEPFKARPVPIFRLPAWFHEINKEYCEPKIISIGPYHWGKDSLRAMEEYKWSTLRDFLARNENVGIEMYLREMRLLEAQVRACYSETVNMRSNEFVMMLLLDGCFILEFFLKVRTQQLDGALPASWAAGDAQIAKVIVPCSR
;
A
#
# COMPACT_ATOMS: atom_id res chain seq x y z
N MET A 1 -24.52 13.55 1.88
CA MET A 1 -25.81 13.35 2.58
C MET A 1 -25.47 12.92 3.99
N ALA A 2 -25.90 13.67 5.00
CA ALA A 2 -25.80 13.22 6.38
C ALA A 2 -26.77 12.03 6.56
N ILE A 3 -26.29 10.93 7.14
CA ILE A 3 -27.16 9.83 7.54
C ILE A 3 -27.78 10.27 8.86
N ASP A 4 -29.07 10.56 8.85
CA ASP A 4 -29.81 10.95 10.05
C ASP A 4 -30.09 9.67 10.86
N VAL A 5 -29.22 9.37 11.82
CA VAL A 5 -29.34 8.17 12.67
C VAL A 5 -30.20 8.55 13.87
N GLN A 6 -31.52 8.45 13.73
CA GLN A 6 -32.46 8.55 14.84
C GLN A 6 -32.51 7.21 15.61
N VAL A 7 -31.36 6.77 16.14
CA VAL A 7 -31.27 5.58 17.00
C VAL A 7 -30.72 6.00 18.36
N ASP A 8 -31.43 5.64 19.42
CA ASP A 8 -31.00 5.89 20.80
C ASP A 8 -29.62 5.22 21.04
N PRO A 9 -28.60 5.95 21.51
CA PRO A 9 -27.23 5.44 21.66
C PRO A 9 -27.08 4.31 22.71
N THR A 10 -28.10 4.02 23.50
CA THR A 10 -28.12 2.91 24.47
C THR A 10 -28.84 1.65 23.98
N ASP A 11 -29.53 1.68 22.84
CA ASP A 11 -30.24 0.55 22.28
C ASP A 11 -29.37 -0.23 21.27
N ALA A 12 -28.59 -1.17 21.80
CA ALA A 12 -27.71 -2.04 21.01
C ALA A 12 -28.49 -2.87 19.97
N GLU A 13 -29.74 -3.23 20.27
CA GLU A 13 -30.60 -4.02 19.38
C GLU A 13 -31.15 -3.14 18.25
N GLY A 14 -31.55 -1.90 18.57
CA GLY A 14 -31.91 -0.87 17.61
C GLY A 14 -30.78 -0.55 16.63
N LEU A 15 -29.55 -0.39 17.13
CA LEU A 15 -28.37 -0.14 16.29
C LEU A 15 -28.07 -1.34 15.38
N HIS A 16 -28.11 -2.56 15.93
CA HIS A 16 -27.91 -3.79 15.16
C HIS A 16 -28.92 -3.90 14.01
N ASN A 17 -30.20 -3.68 14.29
CA ASN A 17 -31.26 -3.78 13.30
C ASN A 17 -31.18 -2.67 12.23
N PHE A 18 -30.80 -1.46 12.63
CA PHE A 18 -30.53 -0.36 11.70
C PHE A 18 -29.37 -0.71 10.75
N MET A 19 -28.25 -1.20 11.29
CA MET A 19 -27.08 -1.59 10.50
C MET A 19 -27.39 -2.73 9.54
N LYS A 20 -28.11 -3.76 10.01
CA LYS A 20 -28.50 -4.91 9.19
C LYS A 20 -29.40 -4.48 8.03
N LYS A 21 -30.42 -3.68 8.31
CA LYS A 21 -31.32 -3.13 7.29
C LYS A 21 -30.55 -2.29 6.27
N LYS A 22 -29.63 -1.43 6.72
CA LYS A 22 -28.79 -0.64 5.82
C LYS A 22 -27.89 -1.51 4.95
N LEU A 23 -27.36 -2.59 5.50
CA LEU A 23 -26.53 -3.53 4.75
C LEU A 23 -27.33 -4.27 3.67
N ASP A 24 -28.55 -4.68 3.99
CA ASP A 24 -29.47 -5.33 3.04
C ASP A 24 -29.94 -4.37 1.92
N GLU A 25 -29.99 -3.06 2.20
CA GLU A 25 -30.31 -2.01 1.22
C GLU A 25 -29.11 -1.64 0.31
N VAL A 26 -27.88 -1.99 0.68
CA VAL A 26 -26.71 -1.72 -0.15
C VAL A 26 -26.64 -2.77 -1.26
N PRO A 27 -26.70 -2.38 -2.55
CA PRO A 27 -26.57 -3.32 -3.65
C PRO A 27 -25.26 -4.11 -3.51
N GLY A 28 -25.33 -5.44 -3.56
CA GLY A 28 -24.16 -6.34 -3.48
C GLY A 28 -23.22 -6.29 -4.69
N GLU A 29 -23.32 -5.27 -5.52
CA GLU A 29 -22.36 -5.06 -6.62
C GLU A 29 -21.01 -4.68 -6.01
N PRO A 30 -19.90 -5.31 -6.45
CA PRO A 30 -18.58 -4.90 -6.02
C PRO A 30 -18.43 -3.41 -6.29
N PHE A 31 -17.94 -2.66 -5.29
CA PHE A 31 -17.65 -1.25 -5.45
C PHE A 31 -16.76 -1.07 -6.68
N LYS A 32 -17.37 -0.67 -7.81
CA LYS A 32 -16.64 -0.27 -9.01
C LYS A 32 -16.06 1.10 -8.71
N ALA A 33 -14.98 1.10 -7.92
CA ALA A 33 -14.13 2.26 -7.80
C ALA A 33 -13.82 2.70 -9.23
N ARG A 34 -14.21 3.92 -9.62
CA ARG A 34 -13.43 4.57 -10.68
C ARG A 34 -11.98 4.46 -10.23
N PRO A 35 -11.03 4.06 -11.10
CA PRO A 35 -9.63 4.10 -10.74
C PRO A 35 -9.35 5.52 -10.26
N VAL A 36 -9.14 5.69 -8.95
CA VAL A 36 -8.71 6.96 -8.41
C VAL A 36 -7.24 7.02 -8.80
N PRO A 37 -6.82 7.97 -9.64
CA PRO A 37 -5.44 8.00 -10.08
C PRO A 37 -4.52 8.14 -8.86
N ILE A 38 -3.40 7.44 -8.89
CA ILE A 38 -2.27 7.69 -8.01
C ILE A 38 -1.64 8.98 -8.51
N PHE A 39 -1.82 10.06 -7.77
CA PHE A 39 -1.30 11.37 -8.13
C PHE A 39 0.10 11.60 -7.58
N ARG A 40 0.95 12.21 -8.39
CA ARG A 40 2.15 12.86 -7.89
C ARG A 40 1.77 14.22 -7.31
N LEU A 41 2.31 14.55 -6.15
CA LEU A 41 2.07 15.86 -5.55
C LEU A 41 2.72 16.95 -6.43
N PRO A 42 2.01 18.06 -6.74
CA PRO A 42 2.59 19.10 -7.57
C PRO A 42 3.73 19.83 -6.85
N ALA A 43 4.69 20.38 -7.59
CA ALA A 43 5.97 20.89 -7.07
C ALA A 43 5.82 21.93 -5.94
N TRP A 44 4.89 22.88 -6.07
CA TRP A 44 4.60 23.88 -5.02
C TRP A 44 4.23 23.25 -3.66
N PHE A 45 3.61 22.06 -3.64
CA PHE A 45 3.25 21.37 -2.41
C PHE A 45 4.48 20.71 -1.78
N HIS A 46 5.41 20.20 -2.61
CA HIS A 46 6.73 19.75 -2.15
C HIS A 46 7.54 20.89 -1.52
N GLU A 47 7.42 22.11 -2.04
CA GLU A 47 8.15 23.27 -1.50
C GLU A 47 7.63 23.70 -0.13
N ILE A 48 6.31 23.63 0.08
CA ILE A 48 5.68 24.02 1.35
C ILE A 48 5.84 22.94 2.42
N ASN A 49 5.76 21.65 2.04
CA ASN A 49 5.71 20.52 2.98
C ASN A 49 6.67 19.39 2.59
N LYS A 50 7.92 19.74 2.26
CA LYS A 50 8.95 18.77 1.82
C LYS A 50 9.09 17.56 2.74
N GLU A 51 8.93 17.77 4.04
CA GLU A 51 9.02 16.71 5.05
C GLU A 51 7.93 15.63 4.93
N TYR A 52 6.76 15.97 4.40
CA TYR A 52 5.60 15.10 4.28
C TYR A 52 5.38 14.55 2.86
N CYS A 53 6.04 15.15 1.87
CA CYS A 53 5.92 14.75 0.47
C CYS A 53 6.95 13.68 0.07
N GLU A 54 8.07 13.62 0.80
CA GLU A 54 9.18 12.73 0.49
C GLU A 54 9.18 11.51 1.42
N PRO A 55 9.18 10.28 0.88
CA PRO A 55 9.34 9.10 1.71
C PRO A 55 10.69 9.15 2.42
N LYS A 56 10.69 8.88 3.73
CA LYS A 56 11.90 8.88 4.54
C LYS A 56 12.54 7.50 4.71
N ILE A 57 11.75 6.46 4.47
CA ILE A 57 12.12 5.08 4.82
C ILE A 57 12.09 4.21 3.58
N ILE A 58 10.92 4.11 2.92
CA ILE A 58 10.71 3.21 1.79
C ILE A 58 9.92 3.92 0.69
N SER A 59 10.29 3.69 -0.57
CA SER A 59 9.47 4.06 -1.72
C SER A 59 8.48 2.94 -1.99
N ILE A 60 7.24 3.29 -2.33
CA ILE A 60 6.28 2.36 -2.95
C ILE A 60 5.80 3.00 -4.25
N GLY A 61 5.95 2.28 -5.35
CA GLY A 61 5.68 2.76 -6.68
C GLY A 61 6.84 3.52 -7.32
N PRO A 62 6.62 4.00 -8.56
CA PRO A 62 7.66 4.56 -9.42
C PRO A 62 8.05 6.00 -9.08
N TYR A 63 7.24 6.75 -8.33
CA TYR A 63 7.46 8.18 -8.13
C TYR A 63 8.69 8.52 -7.28
N HIS A 64 9.11 7.61 -6.40
CA HIS A 64 10.27 7.79 -5.54
C HIS A 64 11.30 6.65 -5.71
N TRP A 65 11.15 5.85 -6.77
CA TRP A 65 12.01 4.70 -7.03
C TRP A 65 13.46 5.13 -7.33
N GLY A 66 14.43 4.37 -6.82
CA GLY A 66 15.86 4.57 -7.12
C GLY A 66 16.52 5.74 -6.38
N LYS A 67 15.85 6.39 -5.42
CA LYS A 67 16.48 7.43 -4.59
C LYS A 67 17.52 6.82 -3.66
N ASP A 68 18.73 7.37 -3.67
CA ASP A 68 19.85 6.90 -2.83
C ASP A 68 19.51 6.84 -1.34
N SER A 69 18.74 7.81 -0.85
CA SER A 69 18.28 7.85 0.54
C SER A 69 17.39 6.68 0.94
N LEU A 70 16.85 5.93 -0.02
CA LEU A 70 15.93 4.81 0.20
C LEU A 70 16.56 3.45 -0.12
N ARG A 71 17.83 3.43 -0.58
CA ARG A 71 18.50 2.23 -1.10
C ARG A 71 18.50 1.07 -0.09
N ALA A 72 18.74 1.35 1.19
CA ALA A 72 18.74 0.33 2.24
C ALA A 72 17.39 -0.43 2.31
N MET A 73 16.28 0.27 2.10
CA MET A 73 14.96 -0.37 2.08
C MET A 73 14.65 -1.04 0.75
N GLU A 74 15.15 -0.54 -0.37
CA GLU A 74 15.08 -1.27 -1.64
C GLU A 74 15.81 -2.62 -1.56
N GLU A 75 16.97 -2.66 -0.89
CA GLU A 75 17.69 -3.90 -0.60
C GLU A 75 16.89 -4.82 0.34
N TYR A 76 16.23 -4.26 1.36
CA TYR A 76 15.38 -5.04 2.27
C TYR A 76 14.16 -5.68 1.59
N LYS A 77 13.61 -5.06 0.54
CA LYS A 77 12.51 -5.67 -0.25
C LYS A 77 12.93 -6.99 -0.89
N TRP A 78 14.20 -7.15 -1.29
CA TRP A 78 14.71 -8.43 -1.80
C TRP A 78 14.70 -9.53 -0.74
N SER A 79 15.11 -9.20 0.48
CA SER A 79 15.00 -10.14 1.61
C SER A 79 13.56 -10.53 1.85
N THR A 80 12.65 -9.56 1.74
CA THR A 80 11.21 -9.77 1.92
C THR A 80 10.60 -10.65 0.82
N LEU A 81 11.03 -10.47 -0.44
CA LEU A 81 10.66 -11.34 -1.54
C LEU A 81 11.15 -12.77 -1.31
N ARG A 82 12.39 -12.96 -0.87
CA ARG A 82 12.91 -14.29 -0.52
C ARG A 82 12.07 -14.96 0.56
N ASP A 83 11.77 -14.25 1.64
CA ASP A 83 10.93 -14.77 2.73
C ASP A 83 9.52 -15.13 2.22
N PHE A 84 8.93 -14.30 1.37
CA PHE A 84 7.62 -14.54 0.75
C PHE A 84 7.62 -15.80 -0.12
N LEU A 85 8.64 -15.98 -0.97
CA LEU A 85 8.78 -17.18 -1.82
C LEU A 85 8.99 -18.45 -0.98
N ALA A 86 9.71 -18.36 0.14
CA ALA A 86 9.91 -19.50 1.05
C ALA A 86 8.60 -20.00 1.69
N ARG A 87 7.52 -19.20 1.68
CA ARG A 87 6.20 -19.64 2.17
C ARG A 87 5.49 -20.59 1.20
N ASN A 88 5.90 -20.63 -0.07
CA ASN A 88 5.33 -21.52 -1.07
C ASN A 88 6.39 -21.99 -2.08
N GLU A 89 7.12 -23.05 -1.71
CA GLU A 89 8.20 -23.63 -2.51
C GLU A 89 7.75 -24.17 -3.87
N ASN A 90 6.44 -24.38 -4.07
CA ASN A 90 5.90 -24.87 -5.34
C ASN A 90 5.73 -23.77 -6.39
N VAL A 91 5.91 -22.50 -6.03
CA VAL A 91 5.72 -21.36 -6.93
C VAL A 91 7.03 -20.59 -7.11
N GLY A 92 7.63 -20.72 -8.29
CA GLY A 92 8.83 -19.99 -8.68
C GLY A 92 8.58 -18.50 -8.95
N ILE A 93 9.66 -17.72 -8.91
CA ILE A 93 9.64 -16.27 -9.17
C ILE A 93 9.11 -15.95 -10.58
N GLU A 94 9.31 -16.85 -11.53
CA GLU A 94 8.88 -16.73 -12.92
C GLU A 94 7.36 -16.59 -13.06
N MET A 95 6.59 -17.29 -12.21
CA MET A 95 5.13 -17.16 -12.20
C MET A 95 4.75 -15.73 -11.79
N TYR A 96 5.30 -15.22 -10.69
CA TYR A 96 4.99 -13.87 -10.22
C TYR A 96 5.40 -12.80 -11.23
N LEU A 97 6.58 -12.93 -11.84
CA LEU A 97 7.03 -12.01 -12.90
C LEU A 97 6.08 -12.01 -14.10
N ARG A 98 5.55 -13.18 -14.48
CA ARG A 98 4.55 -13.29 -15.54
C ARG A 98 3.26 -12.56 -15.16
N GLU A 99 2.74 -12.79 -13.97
CA GLU A 99 1.52 -12.12 -13.49
C GLU A 99 1.69 -10.60 -13.40
N MET A 100 2.82 -10.13 -12.84
CA MET A 100 3.12 -8.69 -12.79
C MET A 100 3.22 -8.06 -14.19
N ARG A 101 3.76 -8.80 -15.18
CA ARG A 101 3.81 -8.34 -16.57
C ARG A 101 2.43 -8.23 -17.22
N LEU A 102 1.51 -9.15 -16.90
CA LEU A 102 0.12 -9.07 -17.36
C LEU A 102 -0.61 -7.85 -16.77
N LEU A 103 -0.27 -7.48 -15.54
CA LEU A 103 -0.85 -6.33 -14.84
C LEU A 103 -0.23 -4.98 -15.23
N GLU A 104 0.98 -4.97 -15.79
CA GLU A 104 1.76 -3.75 -16.02
C GLU A 104 0.95 -2.61 -16.67
N ALA A 105 0.26 -2.88 -17.79
CA ALA A 105 -0.49 -1.86 -18.51
C ALA A 105 -1.62 -1.26 -17.67
N GLN A 106 -2.33 -2.09 -16.90
CA GLN A 106 -3.41 -1.66 -16.03
C GLN A 106 -2.87 -0.80 -14.88
N VAL A 107 -1.78 -1.25 -14.24
CA VAL A 107 -1.18 -0.52 -13.12
C VAL A 107 -0.57 0.81 -13.56
N ARG A 108 0.06 0.87 -14.75
CA ARG A 108 0.53 2.15 -15.31
C ARG A 108 -0.60 3.14 -15.54
N ALA A 109 -1.77 2.66 -16.00
CA ALA A 109 -2.95 3.49 -16.20
C ALA A 109 -3.56 4.03 -14.89
N CYS A 110 -3.18 3.45 -13.74
CA CYS A 110 -3.56 3.98 -12.44
C CYS A 110 -2.76 5.22 -12.03
N TYR A 111 -1.61 5.53 -12.64
CA TYR A 111 -0.83 6.73 -12.32
C TYR A 111 -1.33 7.94 -13.12
N SER A 112 -1.43 9.10 -12.47
CA SER A 112 -1.93 10.32 -13.13
C SER A 112 -0.98 10.88 -14.20
N GLU A 113 0.29 10.52 -14.11
CA GLU A 113 1.36 10.94 -15.00
C GLU A 113 1.95 9.72 -15.72
N THR A 114 2.48 9.94 -16.93
CA THR A 114 3.22 8.91 -17.65
C THR A 114 4.43 8.46 -16.84
N VAL A 115 4.45 7.17 -16.50
CA VAL A 115 5.57 6.55 -15.79
C VAL A 115 6.72 6.25 -16.77
N ASN A 116 7.74 7.10 -16.77
CA ASN A 116 8.95 6.93 -17.58
C ASN A 116 9.94 5.93 -16.94
N MET A 117 9.52 4.67 -16.84
CA MET A 117 10.32 3.54 -16.31
C MET A 117 10.21 2.38 -17.29
N ARG A 118 11.31 1.66 -17.55
CA ARG A 118 11.30 0.54 -18.50
C ARG A 118 10.42 -0.59 -17.97
N SER A 119 9.85 -1.39 -18.87
CA SER A 119 8.93 -2.48 -18.49
C SER A 119 9.54 -3.44 -17.46
N ASN A 120 10.77 -3.89 -17.66
CA ASN A 120 11.41 -4.81 -16.71
C ASN A 120 11.66 -4.18 -15.34
N GLU A 121 12.06 -2.89 -15.30
CA GLU A 121 12.25 -2.15 -14.04
C GLU A 121 10.91 -1.99 -13.31
N PHE A 122 9.84 -1.69 -14.05
CA PHE A 122 8.50 -1.51 -13.50
C PHE A 122 7.92 -2.82 -12.97
N VAL A 123 8.02 -3.91 -13.72
CA VAL A 123 7.59 -5.25 -13.29
C VAL A 123 8.35 -5.70 -12.04
N MET A 124 9.67 -5.46 -12.00
CA MET A 124 10.49 -5.76 -10.83
C MET A 124 10.07 -4.93 -9.61
N MET A 125 9.83 -3.63 -9.80
CA MET A 125 9.34 -2.74 -8.75
C MET A 125 7.97 -3.19 -8.23
N LEU A 126 7.02 -3.53 -9.10
CA LEU A 126 5.70 -4.04 -8.69
C LEU A 126 5.81 -5.31 -7.85
N LEU A 127 6.66 -6.25 -8.25
CA LEU A 127 6.87 -7.49 -7.52
C LEU A 127 7.46 -7.21 -6.13
N LEU A 128 8.54 -6.43 -6.05
CA LEU A 128 9.22 -6.11 -4.79
C LEU A 128 8.30 -5.35 -3.83
N ASP A 129 7.57 -4.35 -4.33
CA ASP A 129 6.67 -3.54 -3.51
C ASP A 129 5.46 -4.34 -3.04
N GLY A 130 4.85 -5.12 -3.94
CA GLY A 130 3.71 -5.98 -3.62
C GLY A 130 4.08 -7.04 -2.58
N CYS A 131 5.19 -7.74 -2.78
CA CYS A 131 5.69 -8.73 -1.81
C CYS A 131 6.06 -8.07 -0.48
N PHE A 132 6.68 -6.89 -0.49
CA PHE A 132 6.99 -6.17 0.73
C PHE A 132 5.74 -5.85 1.54
N ILE A 133 4.71 -5.29 0.91
CA ILE A 133 3.45 -4.93 1.58
C ILE A 133 2.77 -6.18 2.16
N LEU A 134 2.67 -7.26 1.37
CA LEU A 134 2.03 -8.49 1.81
C LEU A 134 2.77 -9.12 2.99
N GLU A 135 4.09 -9.27 2.88
CA GLU A 135 4.91 -9.87 3.94
C GLU A 135 4.96 -9.00 5.19
N PHE A 136 4.96 -7.66 5.04
CA PHE A 136 4.84 -6.74 6.17
C PHE A 136 3.55 -7.00 6.95
N PHE A 137 2.40 -7.06 6.27
CA PHE A 137 1.12 -7.36 6.93
C PHE A 137 1.07 -8.77 7.53
N LEU A 138 1.69 -9.76 6.89
CA LEU A 138 1.81 -11.11 7.44
C LEU A 138 2.61 -11.10 8.74
N LYS A 139 3.79 -10.47 8.76
CA LYS A 139 4.65 -10.36 9.95
C LYS A 139 4.00 -9.57 11.08
N VAL A 140 3.25 -8.50 10.76
CA VAL A 140 2.42 -7.76 11.74
C VAL A 140 1.39 -8.69 12.38
N ARG A 141 0.63 -9.44 11.57
CA ARG A 141 -0.40 -10.35 12.07
C ARG A 141 0.19 -11.46 12.95
N THR A 142 1.34 -12.01 12.59
CA THR A 142 1.97 -13.13 13.30
C THR A 142 2.86 -12.70 14.46
N GLN A 143 2.94 -11.39 14.75
CA GLN A 143 3.85 -10.82 15.77
C GLN A 143 5.33 -11.17 15.53
N GLN A 144 5.72 -11.31 14.26
CA GLN A 144 7.09 -11.69 13.85
C GLN A 144 7.93 -10.46 13.44
N LEU A 145 7.53 -9.26 13.85
CA LEU A 145 8.31 -8.04 13.58
C LEU A 145 9.54 -7.90 14.49
N ASP A 146 9.63 -8.72 15.54
CA ASP A 146 10.74 -8.70 16.49
C ASP A 146 12.02 -9.20 15.81
N GLY A 147 12.91 -8.27 15.45
CA GLY A 147 14.26 -8.54 14.92
C GLY A 147 14.44 -8.46 13.40
N ALA A 148 13.37 -8.20 12.62
CA ALA A 148 13.43 -8.18 11.15
C ALA A 148 13.66 -6.80 10.53
N LEU A 149 13.44 -5.71 11.28
CA LEU A 149 13.60 -4.36 10.74
C LEU A 149 15.05 -3.86 10.96
N PRO A 150 15.67 -3.20 9.96
CA PRO A 150 16.96 -2.55 10.17
C PRO A 150 16.87 -1.57 11.34
N ALA A 151 17.94 -1.44 12.13
CA ALA A 151 17.98 -0.66 13.38
C ALA A 151 17.42 0.79 13.25
N SER A 152 17.41 1.34 12.04
CA SER A 152 16.79 2.63 11.68
C SER A 152 15.27 2.70 11.91
N TRP A 153 14.57 1.58 12.01
CA TRP A 153 13.13 1.50 12.29
C TRP A 153 12.82 1.37 13.78
N ALA A 154 13.76 0.82 14.57
CA ALA A 154 13.57 0.59 16.00
C ALA A 154 13.63 1.90 16.82
N ALA A 155 14.12 2.99 16.22
CA ALA A 155 14.07 4.32 16.80
C ALA A 155 12.73 5.01 16.47
N GLY A 156 11.71 4.72 17.27
CA GLY A 156 10.54 5.59 17.44
C GLY A 156 9.20 4.94 17.08
N ASP A 157 8.41 4.68 18.11
CA ASP A 157 7.06 4.11 18.12
C ASP A 157 5.98 4.90 17.34
N ALA A 158 6.39 5.89 16.52
CA ALA A 158 5.50 6.78 15.76
C ALA A 158 5.66 6.68 14.23
N GLN A 159 6.47 5.76 13.69
CA GLN A 159 6.79 5.76 12.25
C GLN A 159 5.93 4.84 11.37
N ILE A 160 5.13 3.93 11.94
CA ILE A 160 4.23 3.06 11.15
C ILE A 160 3.20 3.91 10.36
N ALA A 161 2.81 5.07 10.90
CA ALA A 161 1.90 6.02 10.24
C ALA A 161 2.53 6.81 9.07
N LYS A 162 3.84 6.69 8.81
CA LYS A 162 4.53 7.39 7.70
C LYS A 162 4.75 6.50 6.46
N VAL A 163 4.35 5.23 6.51
CA VAL A 163 4.57 4.25 5.42
C VAL A 163 3.63 4.50 4.24
N ILE A 164 2.44 5.05 4.49
CA ILE A 164 1.50 5.50 3.47
C ILE A 164 0.89 6.78 4.04
N VAL A 165 1.36 7.95 3.63
CA VAL A 165 0.76 9.23 4.06
C VAL A 165 -0.57 9.37 3.32
N PRO A 166 -1.74 9.20 3.96
CA PRO A 166 -2.98 9.59 3.35
C PRO A 166 -3.07 11.09 3.58
N CYS A 167 -2.87 11.89 2.54
CA CYS A 167 -3.30 13.27 2.58
C CYS A 167 -4.84 13.26 2.54
N SER A 168 -5.49 13.26 3.70
CA SER A 168 -6.89 13.63 3.81
C SER A 168 -7.00 15.12 4.17
N ARG A 169 -7.99 15.73 3.51
CA ARG A 169 -8.34 17.16 3.42
C ARG A 169 -8.25 17.97 4.70
#